data_AF-A0A3N5MG74-F1
#
_entry.id   AF-A0A3N5MG74-F1
#
_cell.length_a   1.000
_cell.length_b   1.000
_cell.length_c   1.000
_cell.angle_alpha   90.00
_cell.angle_beta   90.00
_cell.angle_gamma   90.00
#
_symmetry.space_group_name_H-M   'P 1'
#
loop_
_entity.id
_entity.type
_entity.pdbx_description
1 polymer ?
#
loop_
_entity_poly.entity_id
_entity_poly.type
_entity_poly.pdbx_seq_one_letter_code
_entity_poly.pdbx_strand_id
1 'polypeptide(L)'
;MHIVAIHNLPEKKEARSGALSGALGCTAYEALSRLRVPGSGPVVVAVSAEIGPAEELIKKLGAGGFNTLLLKEDEIGPRPAWFFVRKFRFGKDALIVESRKTGDLAVDYSNINLILRGTSIAQTTSTETVK
;
A
#
# COMPACT_ATOMS: atom_id res chain seq x y z
N MET A 1 -5.47 12.78 0.39
CA MET A 1 -4.66 11.79 1.12
C MET A 1 -3.83 10.97 0.15
N HIS A 2 -2.50 11.07 0.23
CA HIS A 2 -1.54 10.34 -0.59
C HIS A 2 -0.81 9.32 0.27
N ILE A 3 -0.78 8.07 -0.16
CA ILE A 3 -0.18 6.95 0.59
C ILE A 3 1.13 6.57 -0.09
N VAL A 4 2.20 6.45 0.71
CA VAL A 4 3.48 5.92 0.27
C VAL A 4 3.69 4.54 0.89
N ALA A 5 3.88 3.54 0.04
CA ALA A 5 4.13 2.17 0.45
C ALA A 5 5.42 1.63 -0.16
N ILE A 6 6.11 0.74 0.57
CA ILE A 6 7.24 -0.03 0.07
C ILE A 6 6.76 -1.45 -0.18
N HIS A 7 6.92 -2.00 -1.38
CA HIS A 7 6.54 -3.37 -1.71
C HIS A 7 7.77 -4.23 -2.05
N ASN A 8 7.56 -5.55 -2.11
CA ASN A 8 8.60 -6.52 -2.44
C ASN A 8 9.87 -6.34 -1.58
N LEU A 9 9.68 -6.32 -0.26
CA LEU A 9 10.78 -6.20 0.69
C LEU A 9 11.71 -7.43 0.59
N PRO A 10 13.04 -7.23 0.42
CA PRO A 10 13.99 -8.34 0.33
C PRO A 10 14.18 -9.02 1.70
N GLU A 11 14.68 -10.25 1.73
CA GLU A 11 14.81 -11.03 2.98
C GLU A 11 15.68 -10.36 4.06
N LYS A 12 16.71 -9.59 3.68
CA LYS A 12 17.58 -8.85 4.60
C LYS A 12 17.02 -7.47 4.95
N LYS A 13 15.83 -7.44 5.55
CA LYS A 13 15.09 -6.19 5.82
C LYS A 13 15.78 -5.32 6.86
N GLU A 14 16.34 -5.93 7.89
CA GLU A 14 16.95 -5.27 9.04
C GLU A 14 18.15 -4.41 8.63
N ALA A 15 18.92 -4.90 7.66
CA ALA A 15 20.07 -4.20 7.09
C ALA A 15 19.68 -2.90 6.36
N ARG A 16 18.40 -2.72 6.01
CA ARG A 16 17.88 -1.53 5.33
C ARG A 16 17.22 -0.52 6.27
N SER A 17 17.21 -0.78 7.58
CA SER A 17 16.65 0.13 8.58
C SER A 17 17.26 1.54 8.52
N GLY A 18 18.58 1.64 8.30
CA GLY A 18 19.27 2.93 8.17
C GLY A 18 18.85 3.74 6.93
N ALA A 19 18.68 3.06 5.79
CA ALA A 19 18.21 3.71 4.56
C ALA A 19 16.75 4.19 4.72
N LEU A 20 15.91 3.37 5.37
CA LEU A 20 14.53 3.72 5.65
C LEU A 20 14.42 4.89 6.65
N SER A 21 15.20 4.87 7.72
CA SER A 21 15.20 5.92 8.74
C SER A 21 15.69 7.25 8.17
N GLY A 22 16.71 7.23 7.30
CA GLY A 22 17.19 8.42 6.60
C GLY A 22 16.15 9.01 5.65
N ALA A 23 15.38 8.17 4.94
CA ALA A 23 14.32 8.63 4.05
C ALA A 23 13.12 9.22 4.82
N LEU A 24 12.74 8.58 5.95
CA LEU A 24 11.58 8.99 6.76
C LEU A 24 11.90 10.07 7.80
N GLY A 25 13.18 10.38 8.04
CA GLY A 25 13.59 11.32 9.09
C GLY A 25 13.28 10.82 10.50
N CYS A 26 13.20 9.50 10.70
CA CYS A 26 12.92 8.87 12.00
C CYS A 26 14.14 8.11 12.53
N THR A 27 14.03 7.52 13.71
CA THR A 27 15.10 6.66 14.25
C THR A 27 15.18 5.32 13.52
N ALA A 28 16.34 4.66 13.57
CA ALA A 28 16.50 3.31 13.04
C ALA A 28 15.58 2.29 13.74
N TYR A 29 15.28 2.51 15.02
CA TYR A 29 14.36 1.66 15.78
C TYR A 29 12.92 1.75 15.25
N GLU A 30 12.41 2.95 15.00
CA GLU A 30 11.09 3.18 14.40
C GLU A 30 11.01 2.69 12.95
N ALA A 31 12.09 2.80 12.19
CA ALA A 31 12.16 2.25 10.85
C ALA A 31 12.15 0.71 10.86
N LEU A 32 12.90 0.10 11.79
CA LEU A 32 12.98 -1.34 11.92
C LEU A 32 11.64 -1.98 12.27
N SER A 33 10.85 -1.36 13.14
CA SER A 33 9.52 -1.87 13.50
C SER A 33 8.58 -1.96 12.29
N ARG A 34 8.67 -1.00 11.36
CA ARG A 34 7.95 -1.00 10.08
C ARG A 34 8.43 -2.07 9.10
N LEU A 35 9.65 -2.57 9.23
CA LEU A 35 10.23 -3.58 8.35
C LEU A 35 9.98 -5.02 8.83
N ARG A 36 9.58 -5.21 10.09
CA ARG A 36 9.30 -6.53 10.70
C ARG A 36 7.99 -7.18 10.24
N VAL A 37 7.40 -6.71 9.14
CA VAL A 37 6.16 -7.27 8.61
C VAL A 37 6.44 -8.66 8.02
N PRO A 38 5.63 -9.69 8.33
CA PRO A 38 5.80 -11.02 7.73
C PRO A 38 5.69 -10.99 6.20
N GLY A 39 6.57 -11.74 5.52
CA GLY A 39 6.60 -11.82 4.06
C GLY A 39 7.08 -10.53 3.36
N SER A 40 7.02 -10.47 2.04
CA SER A 40 7.56 -9.33 1.25
C SER A 40 6.52 -8.25 0.95
N GLY A 41 5.41 -8.26 1.69
CA GLY A 41 4.23 -7.46 1.42
C GLY A 41 4.48 -5.96 1.45
N PRO A 42 3.55 -5.17 0.90
CA PRO A 42 3.63 -3.73 0.95
C PRO A 42 3.47 -3.25 2.39
N VAL A 43 4.33 -2.32 2.77
CA VAL A 43 4.28 -1.64 4.05
C VAL A 43 3.98 -0.18 3.78
N VAL A 44 2.87 0.32 4.34
CA VAL A 44 2.59 1.76 4.35
C VAL A 44 3.58 2.42 5.30
N VAL A 45 4.39 3.32 4.77
CA VAL A 45 5.45 4.00 5.54
C VAL A 45 5.12 5.46 5.83
N ALA A 46 4.24 6.07 5.03
CA ALA A 46 3.74 7.41 5.27
C ALA A 46 2.37 7.63 4.61
N VAL A 47 1.62 8.56 5.18
CA VAL A 47 0.39 9.12 4.62
C VAL A 47 0.52 10.64 4.69
N SER A 48 0.36 11.32 3.56
CA SER A 48 0.49 12.77 3.42
C SER A 48 -0.83 13.40 2.99
N ALA A 49 -1.12 14.61 3.49
CA ALA A 49 -2.23 15.40 2.99
C ALA A 49 -1.94 15.95 1.58
N GLU A 50 -0.68 16.33 1.33
CA GLU A 50 -0.22 16.94 0.08
C GLU A 50 0.64 15.97 -0.75
N ILE A 51 0.59 16.14 -2.08
CA ILE A 51 1.31 15.27 -3.02
C ILE A 51 2.82 15.51 -3.03
N GLY A 52 3.27 16.76 -2.89
CA GLY A 52 4.68 17.13 -2.95
C GLY A 52 5.57 16.36 -1.97
N PRO A 53 5.27 16.37 -0.66
CA PRO A 53 6.01 15.58 0.32
C PRO A 53 6.01 14.07 0.04
N ALA A 54 4.92 13.53 -0.52
CA ALA A 54 4.82 12.11 -0.86
C ALA A 54 5.72 11.73 -2.05
N GLU A 55 5.78 12.58 -3.08
CA GLU A 55 6.66 12.40 -4.24
C GLU A 55 8.14 12.51 -3.86
N GLU A 56 8.50 13.48 -3.02
CA GLU A 56 9.86 13.60 -2.49
C GLU A 56 10.26 12.36 -1.70
N LEU A 57 9.36 11.85 -0.86
CA LEU A 57 9.63 10.66 -0.06
C LEU A 57 9.85 9.43 -0.94
N ILE A 58 9.07 9.26 -2.01
CA ILE A 58 9.27 8.17 -2.98
C ILE A 58 10.61 8.27 -3.69
N LYS A 59 11.04 9.47 -4.08
CA LYS A 59 12.36 9.67 -4.67
C LYS A 59 13.47 9.28 -3.70
N LYS A 60 13.36 9.68 -2.42
CA LYS A 60 14.33 9.32 -1.37
C LYS A 60 14.37 7.81 -1.12
N LEU A 61 13.21 7.16 -1.04
CA LEU A 61 13.10 5.71 -0.86
C LEU A 61 13.63 4.92 -2.07
N GLY A 62 13.33 5.38 -3.29
CA GLY A 62 13.86 4.79 -4.52
C GLY A 62 15.38 4.89 -4.59
N ALA A 63 15.96 6.04 -4.22
CA ALA A 63 17.42 6.20 -4.09
C ALA A 63 18.03 5.28 -3.03
N GLY A 64 17.26 4.95 -1.98
CA GLY A 64 17.60 3.94 -0.98
C GLY A 64 17.42 2.49 -1.43
N GLY A 65 17.04 2.26 -2.69
CA GLY A 65 16.88 0.93 -3.29
C GLY A 65 15.59 0.20 -2.89
N PHE A 66 14.56 0.93 -2.46
CA PHE A 66 13.25 0.38 -2.15
C PHE A 66 12.34 0.41 -3.38
N ASN A 67 11.54 -0.64 -3.58
CA ASN A 67 10.45 -0.60 -4.55
C ASN A 67 9.25 0.11 -3.89
N THR A 68 8.87 1.24 -4.44
CA THR A 68 7.88 2.14 -3.84
C THR A 68 6.63 2.27 -4.71
N LEU A 69 5.49 2.42 -4.05
CA LEU A 69 4.21 2.73 -4.66
C LEU A 69 3.68 4.05 -4.08
N LEU A 70 3.29 4.98 -4.96
CA LEU A 70 2.44 6.11 -4.62
C LEU A 70 1.01 5.74 -4.92
N LEU A 71 0.12 5.91 -3.96
CA LEU A 71 -1.32 5.90 -4.22
C LEU A 71 -1.84 7.31 -3.94
N LYS A 72 -2.30 7.98 -4.98
CA LYS A 72 -2.96 9.27 -4.87
C LYS A 72 -4.42 9.10 -4.49
N GLU A 73 -5.00 10.15 -3.94
CA GLU A 73 -6.39 10.12 -3.47
C GLU A 73 -7.38 9.83 -4.61
N ASP A 74 -7.13 10.40 -5.78
CA ASP A 74 -7.94 10.22 -6.99
C ASP A 74 -7.79 8.82 -7.61
N GLU A 75 -6.69 8.13 -7.35
CA GLU A 75 -6.47 6.73 -7.73
C GLU A 75 -7.21 5.77 -6.80
N ILE A 76 -7.55 6.21 -5.58
CA ILE A 76 -8.39 5.47 -4.64
C ILE A 76 -9.84 5.79 -4.97
N GLY A 77 -10.43 4.99 -5.86
CA GLY A 77 -11.83 5.13 -6.22
C GLY A 77 -12.72 5.17 -4.96
N PRO A 78 -13.78 6.00 -4.93
CA PRO A 78 -14.71 5.99 -3.81
C PRO A 78 -15.42 4.64 -3.76
N ARG A 79 -15.83 4.18 -2.57
CA ARG A 79 -16.47 2.87 -2.38
C ARG A 79 -17.62 2.53 -3.35
N PRO A 80 -18.47 3.47 -3.81
CA PRO A 80 -19.48 3.21 -4.84
C PRO A 80 -18.90 2.82 -6.21
N ALA A 81 -17.67 3.26 -6.52
CA ALA A 81 -16.95 2.93 -7.74
C ALA A 81 -16.15 1.61 -7.65
N TRP A 82 -16.15 0.95 -6.49
CA TRP A 82 -15.42 -0.31 -6.32
C TRP A 82 -16.13 -1.46 -7.04
N PHE A 83 -15.34 -2.27 -7.74
CA PHE A 83 -15.80 -3.55 -8.27
C PHE A 83 -15.77 -4.61 -7.17
N PHE A 84 -16.93 -4.93 -6.60
CA PHE A 84 -17.03 -5.95 -5.55
C PHE A 84 -16.95 -7.36 -6.14
N VAL A 85 -15.78 -7.98 -5.99
CA VAL A 85 -15.49 -9.34 -6.45
C VAL A 85 -16.11 -10.37 -5.49
N ARG A 86 -16.87 -11.33 -6.04
CA ARG A 86 -17.39 -12.49 -5.30
C ARG A 86 -16.54 -13.74 -5.53
N LYS A 87 -16.08 -13.94 -6.75
CA LYS A 87 -15.20 -15.04 -7.16
C LYS A 87 -14.11 -14.48 -8.05
N PHE A 88 -12.96 -15.12 -8.00
CA PHE A 88 -11.90 -14.84 -8.94
C PHE A 88 -11.21 -16.14 -9.34
N ARG A 89 -10.63 -16.13 -10.53
CA ARG A 89 -9.78 -17.21 -11.03
C ARG A 89 -8.57 -16.62 -11.73
N PHE A 90 -7.41 -17.23 -11.49
CA PHE A 90 -6.20 -16.92 -12.23
C PHE A 90 -6.29 -17.60 -13.60
N GLY A 91 -6.53 -16.81 -14.63
CA GLY A 91 -6.43 -17.26 -16.02
C GLY A 91 -4.97 -17.31 -16.47
N LYS A 92 -4.77 -17.67 -17.74
CA LYS A 92 -3.44 -17.73 -18.35
C LYS A 92 -2.80 -16.33 -18.44
N ASP A 93 -3.53 -15.35 -18.93
CA ASP A 93 -3.01 -14.00 -19.24
C ASP A 93 -3.70 -12.89 -18.43
N ALA A 94 -4.77 -13.22 -17.71
CA ALA A 94 -5.56 -12.26 -16.95
C ALA A 94 -6.14 -12.86 -15.65
N LEU A 95 -6.36 -11.99 -14.67
CA LEU A 95 -7.20 -12.26 -13.51
C LEU A 95 -8.66 -12.08 -13.90
N ILE A 96 -9.45 -13.13 -13.80
CA ILE A 96 -10.88 -13.07 -14.12
C ILE A 96 -11.63 -12.96 -12.80
N VAL A 97 -12.37 -11.87 -12.64
CA VAL A 97 -13.15 -11.57 -11.44
C VAL A 97 -14.63 -11.52 -11.78
N GLU A 98 -15.46 -12.11 -10.92
CA GLU A 98 -16.91 -12.16 -11.08
C GLU A 98 -17.56 -11.29 -10.00
N SER A 99 -18.45 -10.38 -10.39
CA SER A 99 -19.30 -9.62 -9.48
C SER A 99 -20.76 -10.01 -9.63
N ARG A 100 -21.50 -9.94 -8.53
CA ARG A 100 -22.96 -10.15 -8.55
C ARG A 100 -23.71 -9.00 -9.24
N LYS A 101 -23.17 -7.78 -9.22
CA LYS A 101 -23.86 -6.58 -9.73
C LYS A 101 -23.45 -6.20 -11.15
N THR A 102 -22.17 -6.30 -11.46
CA THR A 102 -21.57 -5.75 -12.68
C THR A 102 -21.13 -6.81 -13.69
N GLY A 103 -21.31 -8.10 -13.39
CA GLY A 103 -20.90 -9.21 -14.25
C GLY A 103 -19.42 -9.55 -14.09
N ASP A 104 -18.84 -10.14 -15.12
CA ASP A 104 -17.45 -10.61 -15.13
C ASP A 104 -16.53 -9.54 -15.72
N LEU A 105 -15.34 -9.42 -15.14
CA LEU A 105 -14.28 -8.52 -15.60
C LEU A 105 -12.98 -9.30 -15.72
N ALA A 106 -12.31 -9.16 -16.86
CA ALA A 106 -10.95 -9.65 -17.06
C ALA A 106 -9.98 -8.48 -16.85
N VAL A 107 -8.98 -8.69 -15.99
CA VAL A 107 -7.92 -7.72 -15.72
C VAL A 107 -6.59 -8.35 -16.14
N ASP A 108 -5.99 -7.81 -17.20
CA ASP A 108 -4.70 -8.29 -17.70
C ASP A 108 -3.63 -8.19 -16.61
N TYR A 109 -2.78 -9.21 -16.48
CA TYR A 109 -1.74 -9.19 -15.45
C TYR A 109 -0.73 -8.06 -15.63
N SER A 110 -0.52 -7.58 -16.87
CA SER A 110 0.33 -6.42 -17.15
C SER A 110 -0.15 -5.13 -16.48
N ASN A 111 -1.46 -5.04 -16.19
CA ASN A 111 -2.08 -3.90 -15.52
C ASN A 111 -2.17 -4.10 -14.00
N ILE A 112 -1.72 -5.25 -13.48
CA ILE A 112 -1.76 -5.57 -12.05
C ILE A 112 -0.35 -5.44 -11.48
N ASN A 113 -0.10 -4.35 -10.77
CA ASN A 113 1.16 -4.18 -10.05
C ASN A 113 1.25 -5.06 -8.79
N LEU A 114 0.12 -5.32 -8.12
CA LEU A 114 0.10 -6.00 -6.83
C LEU A 114 -1.28 -6.58 -6.47
N ILE A 115 -1.30 -7.79 -5.92
CA ILE A 115 -2.49 -8.42 -5.34
C ILE A 115 -2.24 -8.65 -3.85
N LEU A 116 -3.15 -8.14 -3.02
CA LEU A 116 -3.00 -8.17 -1.57
C LEU A 116 -4.17 -8.87 -0.91
N ARG A 117 -3.85 -9.72 0.07
CA ARG A 117 -4.82 -10.19 1.04
C ARG A 117 -4.99 -9.12 2.11
N GLY A 118 -6.10 -8.40 2.06
CA GLY A 118 -6.48 -7.43 3.08
C GLY A 118 -7.61 -7.94 3.97
N THR A 119 -7.67 -7.41 5.20
CA THR A 119 -8.84 -7.48 6.07
C THR A 119 -9.26 -6.05 6.38
N SER A 120 -10.54 -5.72 6.20
CA SER A 120 -11.05 -4.40 6.57
C SER A 120 -11.25 -4.34 8.09
N ILE A 121 -10.69 -3.33 8.74
CA ILE A 121 -10.98 -3.00 10.15
C ILE A 121 -11.80 -1.71 10.14
N ALA A 122 -13.03 -1.76 10.64
CA ALA A 122 -13.82 -0.56 10.87
C ALA A 122 -13.53 -0.06 12.29
N GLN A 123 -12.93 1.12 12.41
CA GLN A 123 -12.67 1.76 13.70
C GLN A 123 -13.50 3.03 13.81
N THR A 124 -14.35 3.12 14.84
CA THR A 124 -15.11 4.33 15.18
C THR A 124 -14.46 4.94 16.41
N THR A 125 -13.88 6.13 16.27
CA THR A 125 -13.38 6.91 17.41
C THR A 125 -14.43 7.94 17.79
N SER A 126 -14.93 7.85 19.02
CA SER A 126 -15.74 8.91 19.64
C SER A 126 -14.91 9.58 20.72
N THR A 127 -14.94 10.92 20.76
CA THR A 127 -14.27 11.70 21.79
C THR A 127 -15.33 12.43 22.59
N GLU A 128 -15.41 12.13 23.88
CA GLU A 128 -16.30 12.80 24.81
C GLU A 128 -15.46 13.67 25.75
N THR A 129 -15.75 14.97 25.77
CA THR A 129 -15.10 15.92 26.68
C THR A 129 -15.91 15.98 27.97
N VAL A 130 -15.37 15.41 29.04
CA VAL A 130 -15.96 15.52 30.39
C VAL A 130 -15.53 16.85 31.00
N LYS A 131 -16.50 17.65 31.44
CA LYS A 131 -16.29 18.91 32.19
C LYS A 131 -16.11 18.66 33.68
#